data_AF-A0A0D0D5R1-F1
#
_entry.id   AF-A0A0D0D5R1-F1
#
_cell.length_a   1.000
_cell.length_b   1.000
_cell.length_c   1.000
_cell.angle_alpha   90.00
_cell.angle_beta   90.00
_cell.angle_gamma   90.00
#
_symmetry.space_group_name_H-M   'P 1'
#
loop_
_entity.id
_entity.type
_entity.pdbx_description
1 polymer ?
#
loop_
_entity_poly.entity_id
_entity_poly.type
_entity_poly.pdbx_seq_one_letter_code
_entity_poly.pdbx_strand_id
1 'polypeptide(L)'
;MPESLKHKPRDVPTVKGTKPAKRQKTKDTPHTSGQMPMTQQNLTLANWMHIYSFVDSHPSVAQTQIVQHFNSLKTNAPLFEQSTLSCKLWERPKMEAHIDDNPTTLSSKRPHVVTSPAVELALIHWVQHMEARGETATGPMLLEKCRRFEEESYRKGKTPW
;
A
#
# COMPACT_ATOMS: atom_id res chain seq x y z
N MET A 1 40.32 45.24 -20.67
CA MET A 1 39.38 46.07 -19.87
C MET A 1 38.97 47.25 -20.75
N PRO A 2 37.67 47.60 -20.87
CA PRO A 2 36.80 48.01 -19.75
C PRO A 2 35.44 47.29 -19.72
N GLU A 3 34.94 46.89 -18.55
CA GLU A 3 34.01 47.59 -17.63
C GLU A 3 32.52 47.29 -17.86
N SER A 4 31.91 46.80 -16.77
CA SER A 4 30.48 46.57 -16.57
C SER A 4 29.67 47.87 -16.55
N LEU A 5 28.51 47.89 -17.22
CA LEU A 5 27.48 48.91 -17.03
C LEU A 5 26.14 48.30 -16.58
N LYS A 6 25.80 48.60 -15.32
CA LYS A 6 24.49 48.48 -14.69
C LYS A 6 23.46 49.39 -15.38
N HIS A 7 22.22 48.91 -15.51
CA HIS A 7 20.97 49.69 -15.60
C HIS A 7 19.81 48.74 -15.23
N LYS A 8 18.71 49.07 -14.55
CA LYS A 8 18.20 50.11 -13.64
C LYS A 8 16.91 49.47 -13.05
N PRO A 9 16.55 49.62 -11.77
CA PRO A 9 15.36 48.97 -11.23
C PRO A 9 14.11 49.60 -11.83
N ARG A 10 13.14 48.76 -12.23
CA ARG A 10 11.86 49.21 -12.81
C ARG A 10 10.79 49.17 -11.73
N ASP A 11 10.25 50.33 -11.38
CA ASP A 11 9.14 50.49 -10.45
C ASP A 11 7.79 50.05 -11.05
N VAL A 12 6.93 49.59 -10.15
CA VAL A 12 5.67 48.86 -10.31
C VAL A 12 4.49 49.79 -10.60
N PRO A 13 3.50 49.40 -11.43
CA PRO A 13 2.16 49.97 -11.37
C PRO A 13 1.25 49.17 -10.43
N THR A 14 0.81 49.84 -9.37
CA THR A 14 -0.25 49.47 -8.42
C THR A 14 -1.53 49.02 -9.14
N VAL A 15 -1.98 47.78 -8.87
CA VAL A 15 -3.35 47.33 -9.14
C VAL A 15 -4.04 47.08 -7.80
N LYS A 16 -4.97 47.96 -7.44
CA LYS A 16 -5.89 47.77 -6.31
C LYS A 16 -6.94 46.73 -6.73
N GLY A 17 -6.86 45.53 -6.18
CA GLY A 17 -7.82 44.45 -6.38
C GLY A 17 -8.28 43.87 -5.05
N THR A 18 -9.57 43.97 -4.79
CA THR A 18 -10.35 43.57 -3.62
C THR A 18 -10.02 42.16 -3.12
N LYS A 19 -9.75 42.01 -1.81
CA LYS A 19 -9.55 40.71 -1.15
C LYS A 19 -10.83 39.86 -1.23
N PRO A 20 -10.81 38.63 -1.76
CA PRO A 20 -11.96 37.74 -1.61
C PRO A 20 -12.02 37.21 -0.17
N ALA A 21 -13.20 37.32 0.44
CA ALA A 21 -13.50 36.87 1.78
C ALA A 21 -13.21 35.37 1.96
N LYS A 22 -12.50 35.05 3.05
CA LYS A 22 -12.14 33.69 3.46
C LYS A 22 -13.43 32.92 3.82
N ARG A 23 -13.99 32.16 2.87
CA ARG A 23 -15.04 31.19 3.16
C ARG A 23 -14.46 30.11 4.07
N GLN A 24 -14.83 30.12 5.35
CA GLN A 24 -14.61 29.00 6.26
C GLN A 24 -15.39 27.80 5.72
N LYS A 25 -14.69 26.79 5.19
CA LYS A 25 -15.26 25.46 4.97
C LYS A 25 -15.39 24.80 6.34
N THR A 26 -16.62 24.52 6.77
CA THR A 26 -16.90 23.52 7.81
C THR A 26 -16.35 22.18 7.33
N LYS A 27 -15.55 21.55 8.19
CA LYS A 27 -14.80 20.33 7.87
C LYS A 27 -15.52 19.13 8.49
N ASP A 28 -16.67 18.77 7.92
CA ASP A 28 -17.21 17.42 8.10
C ASP A 28 -16.62 16.54 6.99
N THR A 29 -15.36 16.16 7.20
CA THR A 29 -14.68 15.15 6.37
C THR A 29 -14.90 13.80 7.03
N PRO A 30 -15.43 12.78 6.32
CA PRO A 30 -15.41 11.42 6.81
C PRO A 30 -13.98 11.03 7.18
N HIS A 31 -13.76 10.45 8.36
CA HIS A 31 -12.48 9.89 8.76
C HIS A 31 -12.22 8.60 7.96
N THR A 32 -11.88 8.74 6.69
CA THR A 32 -11.38 7.66 5.85
C THR A 32 -10.06 8.12 5.28
N SER A 33 -8.98 7.66 5.90
CA SER A 33 -7.62 7.69 5.36
C SER A 33 -7.50 6.68 4.22
N GLY A 34 -8.34 6.81 3.20
CA GLY A 34 -8.25 6.04 1.98
C GLY A 34 -7.45 6.84 0.97
N GLN A 35 -6.19 6.49 0.75
CA GLN A 35 -5.49 7.00 -0.43
C GLN A 35 -6.24 6.49 -1.66
N MET A 36 -6.61 7.39 -2.57
CA MET A 36 -7.01 6.99 -3.91
C MET A 36 -5.87 6.16 -4.50
N PRO A 37 -6.14 5.06 -5.25
CA PRO A 37 -5.09 4.31 -5.89
C PRO A 37 -4.42 5.24 -6.89
N MET A 38 -3.28 5.81 -6.51
CA MET A 38 -2.36 6.39 -7.47
C MET A 38 -2.06 5.25 -8.44
N THR A 39 -2.12 5.55 -9.74
CA THR A 39 -1.60 4.68 -10.81
C THR A 39 -0.34 4.00 -10.29
N GLN A 40 -0.36 2.67 -10.17
CA GLN A 40 0.56 1.88 -9.35
C GLN A 40 2.02 2.20 -9.69
N GLN A 41 2.61 3.17 -8.98
CA GLN A 41 4.04 3.50 -9.11
C GLN A 41 4.91 2.39 -8.50
N ASN A 42 4.32 1.56 -7.63
CA ASN A 42 5.01 0.47 -6.96
C ASN A 42 4.49 -0.87 -7.49
N LEU A 43 5.34 -1.54 -8.26
CA LEU A 43 5.10 -2.91 -8.69
C LEU A 43 5.01 -3.87 -7.50
N THR A 44 3.93 -4.63 -7.44
CA THR A 44 3.72 -5.66 -6.40
C THR A 44 4.69 -6.82 -6.58
N LEU A 45 4.91 -7.59 -5.51
CA LEU A 45 5.71 -8.81 -5.58
C LEU A 45 5.15 -9.80 -6.63
N ALA A 46 3.82 -9.93 -6.72
CA ALA A 46 3.18 -10.75 -7.74
C ALA A 46 3.51 -10.30 -9.17
N ASN A 47 3.52 -8.99 -9.43
CA ASN A 47 3.88 -8.47 -10.75
C ASN A 47 5.35 -8.82 -11.08
N TRP A 48 6.26 -8.72 -10.10
CA TRP A 48 7.65 -9.12 -10.29
C TRP A 48 7.81 -10.62 -10.58
N MET A 49 7.07 -11.50 -9.89
CA MET A 49 7.11 -12.93 -10.16
C MET A 49 6.62 -13.28 -11.56
N HIS A 50 5.59 -12.58 -12.04
CA HIS A 50 5.12 -12.75 -13.40
C HIS A 50 6.18 -12.29 -14.43
N ILE A 51 6.86 -11.18 -14.16
CA ILE A 51 7.96 -10.69 -15.01
C ILE A 51 9.13 -11.70 -15.02
N TYR A 52 9.52 -12.27 -13.87
CA TYR A 52 10.58 -13.28 -13.82
C TYR A 52 10.21 -14.55 -14.61
N SER A 53 8.97 -15.03 -14.45
CA SER A 53 8.46 -16.16 -15.23
C SER A 53 8.48 -15.89 -16.74
N PHE A 54 8.20 -14.65 -17.14
CA PHE A 54 8.30 -14.22 -18.53
C PHE A 54 9.75 -14.20 -19.03
N VAL A 55 10.70 -13.70 -18.23
CA VAL A 55 12.13 -13.70 -18.56
C VAL A 55 12.64 -15.14 -18.74
N ASP A 56 12.28 -16.04 -17.82
CA ASP A 56 12.72 -17.44 -17.86
C ASP A 56 12.19 -18.20 -19.08
N SER A 57 10.95 -17.90 -19.50
CA SER A 57 10.34 -18.49 -20.69
C SER A 57 10.88 -17.91 -22.01
N HIS A 58 11.59 -16.77 -21.96
CA HIS A 58 12.05 -16.03 -23.13
C HIS A 58 13.54 -15.64 -23.03
N PRO A 59 14.48 -16.60 -22.90
CA PRO A 59 15.90 -16.31 -22.66
C PRO A 59 16.59 -15.59 -23.83
N SER A 60 16.03 -15.68 -25.04
CA SER A 60 16.54 -15.02 -26.24
C SER A 60 16.00 -13.60 -26.44
N VAL A 61 15.04 -13.15 -25.63
CA VAL A 61 14.43 -11.83 -25.79
C VAL A 61 15.28 -10.78 -25.07
N ALA A 62 15.60 -9.70 -25.78
CA ALA A 62 16.37 -8.61 -25.20
C ALA A 62 15.59 -7.91 -24.08
N GLN A 63 16.28 -7.50 -23.03
CA GLN A 63 15.67 -6.86 -21.85
C GLN A 63 14.81 -5.63 -22.21
N THR A 64 15.22 -4.87 -23.23
CA THR A 64 14.47 -3.72 -23.76
C THR A 64 13.13 -4.13 -24.36
N GLN A 65 13.06 -5.26 -25.05
CA GLN A 65 11.83 -5.81 -25.61
C GLN A 65 10.90 -6.33 -24.51
N ILE A 66 11.46 -6.90 -23.43
CA ILE A 66 10.69 -7.31 -22.25
C ILE A 66 10.02 -6.09 -21.60
N VAL A 67 10.79 -5.02 -21.37
CA VAL A 67 10.27 -3.76 -20.84
C VAL A 67 9.17 -3.20 -21.75
N GLN A 68 9.39 -3.19 -23.06
CA GLN A 68 8.40 -2.71 -24.03
C GLN A 68 7.11 -3.54 -24.00
N HIS A 69 7.22 -4.87 -23.91
CA HIS A 69 6.07 -5.76 -23.79
C HIS A 69 5.22 -5.40 -22.56
N PHE A 70 5.82 -5.30 -21.37
CA PHE A 70 5.08 -5.00 -20.15
C PHE A 70 4.52 -3.57 -20.10
N ASN A 71 5.23 -2.60 -20.67
CA ASN A 71 4.74 -1.22 -20.81
C ASN A 71 3.57 -1.08 -21.80
N SER A 72 3.43 -2.03 -22.74
CA SER A 72 2.33 -2.01 -23.73
C SER A 72 1.00 -2.59 -23.21
N LEU A 73 1.01 -3.27 -22.05
CA LEU A 73 -0.18 -3.88 -21.47
C LEU A 73 -1.14 -2.80 -20.94
N LYS A 74 -2.38 -2.77 -21.42
CA LYS A 74 -3.37 -1.74 -21.03
C LYS A 74 -3.90 -1.87 -19.59
N THR A 75 -3.67 -3.02 -18.96
CA THR A 75 -4.24 -3.36 -17.64
C THR A 75 -3.11 -3.76 -16.71
N ASN A 76 -2.96 -3.03 -15.60
CA ASN A 76 -1.89 -3.25 -14.62
C ASN A 76 -0.48 -3.23 -15.22
N ALA A 77 -0.24 -2.39 -16.24
CA ALA A 77 1.06 -2.23 -16.88
C ALA A 77 2.12 -1.87 -15.84
N PRO A 78 3.10 -2.76 -15.60
CA PRO A 78 4.27 -2.41 -14.83
C PRO A 78 5.03 -1.27 -15.50
N LEU A 79 4.95 -0.05 -14.97
CA LEU A 79 5.82 1.03 -15.44
C LEU A 79 7.19 0.85 -14.79
N PHE A 80 8.14 0.29 -15.52
CA PHE A 80 9.53 0.18 -15.10
C PHE A 80 10.49 0.36 -16.28
N GLU A 81 11.72 0.76 -15.98
CA GLU A 81 12.78 0.93 -16.98
C GLU A 81 13.70 -0.30 -17.03
N GLN A 82 14.50 -0.39 -18.09
CA GLN A 82 15.47 -1.48 -18.25
C GLN A 82 16.42 -1.61 -17.04
N SER A 83 16.87 -0.48 -16.49
CA SER A 83 17.70 -0.45 -15.28
C SER A 83 17.01 -1.09 -14.08
N THR A 84 15.72 -0.81 -13.89
CA THR A 84 14.90 -1.40 -12.82
C THR A 84 14.81 -2.91 -12.98
N LEU A 85 14.60 -3.41 -14.20
CA LEU A 85 14.56 -4.85 -14.45
C LEU A 85 15.89 -5.52 -14.15
N SER A 86 17.01 -4.88 -14.49
CA SER A 86 18.35 -5.42 -14.21
C SER A 86 18.59 -5.54 -12.70
N CYS A 87 18.31 -4.47 -11.96
CA CYS A 87 18.42 -4.49 -10.50
C CYS A 87 17.50 -5.56 -9.87
N LYS A 88 16.29 -5.71 -10.39
CA LYS A 88 15.31 -6.67 -9.88
C LYS A 88 15.71 -8.11 -10.14
N LEU A 89 16.26 -8.41 -11.30
CA LEU A 89 16.83 -9.73 -11.60
C LEU A 89 17.97 -10.08 -10.63
N TRP A 90 18.76 -9.11 -10.20
CA TRP A 90 19.79 -9.33 -9.18
C TRP A 90 19.21 -9.58 -7.78
N GLU A 91 18.12 -8.90 -7.42
CA GLU A 91 17.39 -9.09 -6.17
C GLU A 91 16.48 -10.34 -6.15
N ARG A 92 16.34 -11.04 -7.28
CA ARG A 92 15.40 -12.15 -7.45
C ARG A 92 15.49 -13.22 -6.37
N PRO A 93 16.66 -13.75 -5.99
CA PRO A 93 16.74 -14.82 -4.98
C PRO A 93 16.15 -14.39 -3.63
N LYS A 94 16.35 -13.13 -3.25
CA LYS A 94 15.77 -12.55 -2.03
C LYS A 94 14.25 -12.48 -2.14
N MET A 95 13.73 -12.08 -3.31
CA MET A 95 12.29 -11.94 -3.53
C MET A 95 11.57 -13.29 -3.59
N GLU A 96 12.21 -14.33 -4.15
CA GLU A 96 11.69 -15.70 -4.14
C GLU A 96 11.65 -16.28 -2.72
N ALA A 97 12.71 -16.12 -1.93
CA ALA A 97 12.72 -16.55 -0.52
C ALA A 97 11.59 -15.90 0.31
N HIS A 98 11.26 -14.63 0.03
CA HIS A 98 10.15 -13.94 0.67
C HIS A 98 8.77 -14.58 0.42
N ILE A 99 8.59 -15.31 -0.68
CA ILE A 99 7.33 -16.04 -0.97
C ILE A 99 7.17 -17.20 0.00
N ASP A 100 8.23 -17.96 0.20
CA ASP A 100 8.20 -19.17 1.04
C ASP A 100 7.93 -18.84 2.52
N ASP A 101 8.36 -17.66 2.97
CA ASP A 101 8.25 -17.25 4.38
C ASP A 101 6.84 -16.78 4.80
N ASN A 102 5.99 -16.31 3.89
CA ASN A 102 4.72 -15.65 4.26
C ASN A 102 3.54 -16.01 3.33
N PRO A 103 2.36 -16.37 3.85
CA PRO A 103 1.21 -16.70 3.00
C PRO A 103 0.60 -15.47 2.29
N THR A 104 0.91 -14.24 2.72
CA THR A 104 0.33 -12.99 2.19
C THR A 104 1.26 -12.24 1.23
N THR A 105 2.48 -12.75 0.98
CA THR A 105 3.56 -11.98 0.34
C THR A 105 3.22 -11.48 -1.07
N LEU A 106 2.48 -12.28 -1.84
CA LEU A 106 2.12 -11.94 -3.22
C LEU A 106 1.22 -10.70 -3.32
N SER A 107 0.39 -10.45 -2.31
CA SER A 107 -0.51 -9.29 -2.29
C SER A 107 0.20 -7.99 -1.93
N SER A 108 1.48 -8.03 -1.52
CA SER A 108 2.21 -6.89 -0.92
C SER A 108 1.44 -6.18 0.20
N LYS A 109 0.45 -6.84 0.81
CA LYS A 109 -0.26 -6.33 1.98
C LYS A 109 0.68 -6.45 3.16
N ARG A 110 0.82 -5.36 3.93
CA ARG A 110 1.57 -5.40 5.19
C ARG A 110 0.92 -6.43 6.11
N PRO A 111 1.70 -7.17 6.91
CA PRO A 111 1.12 -7.97 8.00
C PRO A 111 0.24 -7.04 8.82
N HIS A 112 -1.03 -7.39 8.99
CA HIS A 112 -1.90 -6.65 9.89
C HIS A 112 -1.38 -6.93 11.30
N VAL A 113 -0.79 -5.93 11.94
CA VAL A 113 -0.38 -6.06 13.35
C VAL A 113 -1.65 -6.02 14.17
N VAL A 114 -2.21 -7.20 14.46
CA VAL A 114 -3.34 -7.31 15.36
C VAL A 114 -2.84 -7.13 16.79
N THR A 115 -3.46 -6.20 17.53
CA THR A 115 -3.05 -5.82 18.89
C THR A 115 -3.00 -7.01 19.86
N SER A 116 -3.78 -8.06 19.61
CA SER A 116 -3.73 -9.32 20.37
C SER A 116 -4.00 -10.53 19.46
N PRO A 117 -2.96 -11.29 19.04
CA PRO A 117 -3.12 -12.46 18.19
C PRO A 117 -4.01 -13.57 18.79
N ALA A 118 -4.00 -13.70 20.12
CA ALA A 118 -4.83 -14.69 20.82
C ALA A 118 -6.34 -14.36 20.73
N VAL A 119 -6.68 -13.06 20.81
CA VAL A 119 -8.06 -12.60 20.68
C VAL A 119 -8.57 -12.80 19.26
N GLU A 120 -7.72 -12.53 18.26
CA GLU A 120 -8.05 -12.76 16.84
C GLU A 120 -8.34 -14.23 16.56
N LEU A 121 -7.49 -15.15 17.05
CA LEU A 121 -7.71 -16.60 16.89
C LEU A 121 -9.01 -17.05 17.57
N ALA A 122 -9.29 -16.56 18.77
CA ALA A 122 -10.54 -16.85 19.47
C ALA A 122 -11.77 -16.32 18.69
N LEU A 123 -11.64 -15.16 18.05
CA LEU A 123 -12.69 -14.58 17.21
C LEU A 123 -12.91 -15.40 15.94
N ILE A 124 -11.85 -15.85 15.27
CA ILE A 124 -11.93 -16.73 14.09
C ILE A 124 -12.64 -18.04 14.44
N HIS A 125 -12.25 -18.71 15.52
CA HIS A 125 -12.91 -19.94 15.96
C HIS A 125 -14.40 -19.71 16.32
N TRP A 126 -14.72 -18.57 16.93
CA TRP A 126 -16.10 -18.24 17.26
C TRP A 126 -16.96 -18.00 16.01
N VAL A 127 -16.42 -17.33 14.98
CA VAL A 127 -17.10 -17.14 13.70
C VAL A 127 -17.30 -18.47 12.98
N GLN A 128 -16.29 -19.34 12.91
CA GLN A 128 -16.41 -20.68 12.33
C GLN A 128 -17.50 -21.50 13.03
N HIS A 129 -17.58 -21.41 14.36
CA HIS A 129 -18.63 -22.08 15.13
C HIS A 129 -20.03 -21.52 14.83
N MET A 130 -20.17 -20.21 14.60
CA MET A 130 -21.43 -19.60 14.17
C MET A 130 -21.84 -20.08 12.78
N GLU A 131 -20.91 -20.08 11.82
CA GLU A 131 -21.14 -20.52 10.46
C GLU A 131 -21.54 -22.00 10.39
N ALA A 132 -20.89 -22.86 11.19
CA ALA A 132 -21.26 -24.26 11.32
C ALA A 132 -22.70 -24.47 11.84
N ARG A 133 -23.25 -23.48 12.55
CA ARG A 133 -24.64 -23.45 13.02
C ARG A 133 -25.61 -22.77 12.06
N GLY A 134 -25.13 -22.28 10.92
CA GLY A 134 -25.92 -21.51 9.95
C GLY A 134 -26.21 -20.07 10.41
N GLU A 135 -25.48 -19.56 11.40
CA GLU A 135 -25.63 -18.20 11.91
C GLU A 135 -24.53 -17.29 11.35
N THR A 136 -24.88 -16.07 10.91
CA THR A 136 -23.91 -15.10 10.38
C THR A 136 -23.49 -14.11 11.46
N ALA A 137 -22.19 -13.95 11.66
CA ALA A 137 -21.66 -12.91 12.56
C ALA A 137 -21.68 -11.53 11.88
N THR A 138 -22.42 -10.58 12.45
CA THR A 138 -22.48 -9.20 11.96
C THR A 138 -21.36 -8.36 12.57
N GLY A 139 -20.92 -7.28 11.89
CA GLY A 139 -19.87 -6.36 12.36
C GLY A 139 -20.00 -5.92 13.83
N PRO A 140 -21.17 -5.45 14.32
CA PRO A 140 -21.34 -5.09 15.73
C PRO A 140 -21.14 -6.26 16.70
N MET A 141 -21.52 -7.48 16.31
CA MET A 141 -21.30 -8.67 17.14
C MET A 141 -19.81 -9.00 17.23
N LEU A 142 -19.07 -8.86 16.14
CA LEU A 142 -17.61 -9.04 16.13
C LEU A 142 -16.92 -8.05 17.06
N LEU A 143 -17.33 -6.78 17.05
CA LEU A 143 -16.79 -5.75 17.94
C LEU A 143 -17.06 -6.08 19.42
N GLU A 144 -18.30 -6.40 19.78
CA GLU A 144 -18.63 -6.74 21.17
C GLU A 144 -17.96 -8.05 21.62
N LYS A 145 -17.86 -9.04 20.73
CA LYS A 145 -17.18 -10.30 21.04
C LYS A 145 -15.68 -10.09 21.24
N CYS A 146 -15.05 -9.29 20.39
CA CYS A 146 -13.65 -8.90 20.51
C CYS A 146 -13.38 -8.24 21.87
N ARG A 147 -14.20 -7.25 22.26
CA ARG A 147 -14.12 -6.58 23.57
C ARG A 147 -14.14 -7.56 24.74
N ARG A 148 -15.02 -8.58 24.70
CA ARG A 148 -15.13 -9.59 25.76
C ARG A 148 -13.90 -10.50 25.84
N PHE A 149 -13.33 -10.88 24.70
CA PHE A 149 -12.10 -11.68 24.68
C PHE A 149 -10.88 -10.91 25.17
N GLU A 150 -10.80 -9.61 24.86
CA GLU A 150 -9.79 -8.73 25.43
C GLU A 150 -9.94 -8.66 26.96
N GLU A 151 -11.15 -8.38 27.46
CA GLU A 151 -11.45 -8.31 28.89
C GLU A 151 -11.11 -9.61 29.63
N GLU A 152 -11.43 -10.77 29.05
CA GLU A 152 -11.08 -12.07 29.61
C GLU A 152 -9.56 -12.31 29.64
N SER A 153 -8.86 -11.87 28.59
CA SER A 153 -7.39 -11.96 28.50
C SER A 153 -6.72 -11.09 29.56
N TYR A 154 -7.20 -9.86 29.76
CA TYR A 154 -6.74 -8.98 30.83
C TYR A 154 -7.02 -9.54 32.23
N ARG A 155 -8.17 -10.21 32.42
CA ARG A 155 -8.52 -10.84 33.70
C ARG A 155 -7.63 -12.03 34.03
N LYS A 156 -7.28 -12.86 33.03
CA LYS A 156 -6.38 -14.02 33.21
C LYS A 156 -4.92 -13.61 33.46
N GLY A 157 -4.47 -12.47 32.92
CA GLY A 157 -3.13 -11.94 33.18
C GLY A 157 -2.94 -11.31 34.57
N LYS A 158 -4.02 -11.10 35.34
CA LYS A 158 -4.01 -10.37 36.62
C LYS A 158 -4.11 -11.28 37.85
N THR A 159 -4.12 -12.60 37.71
CA THR A 159 -4.06 -13.52 38.85
C THR A 159 -2.63 -13.55 39.40
N PRO A 160 -2.35 -12.97 40.59
CA PRO A 160 -1.08 -13.15 41.26
C PRO A 160 -1.07 -14.55 41.87
N TRP A 161 0.04 -15.26 41.71
CA TRP A 161 0.34 -16.41 42.56
C TRP A 161 0.62 -15.94 43.98
#